data_AF-A0A0F9H715-F1
#
_entry.id   AF-A0A0F9H715-F1
#
_cell.length_a   1.000
_cell.length_b   1.000
_cell.length_c   1.000
_cell.angle_alpha   90.00
_cell.angle_beta   90.00
_cell.angle_gamma   90.00
#
_symmetry.space_group_name_H-M   'P 1'
#
loop_
_entity.id
_entity.type
_entity.pdbx_description
1 polymer ?
#
loop_
_entity_poly.entity_id
_entity_poly.type
_entity_poly.pdbx_seq_one_letter_code
_entity_poly.pdbx_strand_id
1 'polypeptide(L)'
;MTIKEFEIQYALGSLSEYTKDQLAYDSDTSKGILIILSTDKNYSIRYRVAGNFNTPKEVLTKLSVDKDWYVKWRAIRHMSGDLNK
;
A
#
# COMPACT_ATOMS: atom_id res chain seq x y z
N MET A 1 -15.33 10.95 -1.55
CA MET A 1 -14.11 11.56 -1.02
C MET A 1 -14.50 12.47 0.13
N THR A 2 -13.99 12.21 1.33
CA THR A 2 -14.25 13.02 2.53
C THR A 2 -13.17 14.09 2.73
N ILE A 3 -13.45 15.12 3.53
CA ILE A 3 -12.45 16.15 3.90
C ILE A 3 -11.21 15.48 4.52
N LYS A 4 -11.42 14.48 5.38
CA LYS A 4 -10.34 13.72 6.03
C LYS A 4 -9.46 12.98 5.04
N GLU A 5 -10.03 12.38 3.99
CA GLU A 5 -9.26 11.70 2.94
C GLU A 5 -8.39 12.69 2.16
N PHE A 6 -8.91 13.88 1.88
CA PHE A 6 -8.17 14.94 1.20
C PHE A 6 -6.98 15.45 2.03
N GLU A 7 -7.19 15.71 3.32
CA GLU A 7 -6.13 16.13 4.24
C GLU A 7 -5.01 15.09 4.35
N ILE A 8 -5.37 13.81 4.48
CA ILE A 8 -4.39 12.72 4.53
C ILE A 8 -3.61 12.65 3.23
N GLN A 9 -4.28 12.71 2.07
CA GLN A 9 -3.60 12.66 0.78
C GLN A 9 -2.65 13.84 0.58
N TYR A 10 -3.07 15.05 0.97
CA TYR A 10 -2.23 16.24 0.91
C TYR A 10 -1.00 16.11 1.82
N ALA A 11 -1.20 15.70 3.08
CA ALA A 11 -0.12 15.48 4.03
C ALA A 11 0.88 14.45 3.50
N LEU A 12 0.41 13.28 3.04
CA LEU A 12 1.25 12.24 2.46
C LEU A 12 2.01 12.74 1.22
N GLY A 13 1.41 13.61 0.40
CA GLY A 13 2.07 14.22 -0.77
C GLY A 13 3.34 15.01 -0.43
N SER A 14 3.39 15.61 0.77
CA SER A 14 4.55 16.39 1.25
C SER A 14 5.64 15.56 1.94
N LEU A 15 5.35 14.30 2.28
CA LEU A 15 6.30 13.44 2.99
C LEU A 15 7.42 12.94 2.08
N SER A 16 8.60 12.76 2.69
CA SER A 16 9.73 12.11 2.02
C SER A 16 9.41 10.67 1.63
N GLU A 17 10.09 10.14 0.62
CA GLU A 17 9.94 8.73 0.22
C GLU A 17 10.30 7.78 1.37
N TYR A 18 11.29 8.15 2.20
CA TYR A 18 11.66 7.39 3.39
C TYR A 18 10.50 7.30 4.39
N THR A 19 9.86 8.43 4.71
CA THR A 19 8.73 8.45 5.65
C THR A 19 7.56 7.64 5.13
N LYS A 20 7.26 7.72 3.82
CA LYS A 20 6.22 6.90 3.20
C LYS A 20 6.56 5.41 3.20
N ASP A 21 7.82 5.05 2.99
CA ASP A 21 8.30 3.67 3.08
C ASP A 21 8.12 3.12 4.50
N GLN A 22 8.44 3.91 5.53
CA GLN A 22 8.20 3.54 6.94
C GLN A 22 6.71 3.31 7.21
N LEU A 23 5.84 4.22 6.78
CA LEU A 23 4.39 4.06 6.93
C LEU A 23 3.88 2.82 6.18
N ALA A 24 4.35 2.57 4.97
CA ALA A 24 3.96 1.39 4.20
C ALA A 24 4.46 0.08 4.84
N TYR A 25 5.58 0.11 5.56
CA TYR A 25 6.14 -1.05 6.26
C TYR A 25 5.45 -1.35 7.60
N ASP A 26 5.05 -0.33 8.33
CA ASP A 26 4.51 -0.44 9.68
C ASP A 26 3.18 -1.21 9.70
N SER A 27 3.14 -2.29 10.47
CA SER A 27 1.98 -3.18 10.61
C SER A 27 0.81 -2.54 11.34
N ASP A 28 0.99 -1.39 11.99
CA ASP A 28 -0.09 -0.64 12.65
C ASP A 28 -0.66 0.48 11.77
N THR A 29 -0.08 0.70 10.58
CA THR A 29 -0.57 1.71 9.64
C THR A 29 -2.01 1.43 9.24
N SER A 30 -2.84 2.46 9.36
CA SER A 30 -4.26 2.36 9.04
C SER A 30 -4.52 2.04 7.57
N LYS A 31 -5.61 1.32 7.30
CA LYS A 31 -6.08 0.97 5.95
C LYS A 31 -6.19 2.20 5.03
N GLY A 32 -6.66 3.34 5.54
CA GLY A 32 -6.82 4.57 4.75
C GLY A 32 -5.49 5.10 4.23
N ILE A 33 -4.43 5.05 5.04
CA ILE A 33 -3.08 5.44 4.61
C ILE A 33 -2.54 4.44 3.58
N LEU A 34 -2.71 3.13 3.80
CA LEU A 34 -2.27 2.09 2.88
C LEU A 34 -2.96 2.19 1.51
N ILE A 35 -4.26 2.53 1.47
CA ILE A 35 -5.00 2.79 0.22
C ILE A 35 -4.32 3.91 -0.57
N ILE A 36 -3.97 5.02 0.07
CA ILE A 36 -3.34 6.15 -0.62
C ILE A 36 -1.92 5.78 -1.09
N LEU A 37 -1.11 5.19 -0.21
CA LEU A 37 0.26 4.77 -0.52
C LEU A 37 0.33 3.70 -1.62
N SER A 38 -0.72 2.90 -1.80
CA SER A 38 -0.81 1.92 -2.90
C SER A 38 -0.74 2.55 -4.30
N THR A 39 -0.94 3.85 -4.41
CA THR A 39 -0.87 4.61 -5.67
C THR A 39 0.42 5.42 -5.81
N ASP A 40 1.36 5.30 -4.87
CA ASP A 40 2.60 6.07 -4.91
C ASP A 40 3.42 5.74 -6.17
N LYS A 41 4.06 6.76 -6.75
CA LYS A 41 4.90 6.61 -7.95
C LYS A 41 6.08 5.68 -7.71
N ASN A 42 6.64 5.65 -6.50
CA ASN A 42 7.78 4.81 -6.16
C ASN A 42 7.29 3.37 -5.92
N TYR A 43 7.79 2.44 -6.74
CA TYR A 43 7.41 1.03 -6.67
C TYR A 43 7.81 0.37 -5.35
N SER A 44 8.87 0.83 -4.67
CA SER A 44 9.27 0.32 -3.35
C SER A 44 8.18 0.54 -2.31
N ILE A 45 7.55 1.72 -2.32
CA ILE A 45 6.43 2.04 -1.42
C ILE A 45 5.25 1.12 -1.72
N ARG A 46 4.86 0.98 -3.00
CA ARG A 46 3.77 0.07 -3.39
C ARG A 46 4.07 -1.39 -3.04
N TYR A 47 5.33 -1.81 -3.17
CA TYR A 47 5.79 -3.15 -2.78
C TYR A 47 5.62 -3.38 -1.27
N ARG A 48 5.97 -2.38 -0.45
CA ARG A 48 5.75 -2.43 1.01
C ARG A 48 4.27 -2.51 1.36
N VAL A 49 3.43 -1.70 0.71
CA VAL A 49 1.97 -1.80 0.86
C VAL A 49 1.50 -3.21 0.50
N ALA A 50 1.91 -3.77 -0.63
CA ALA A 50 1.56 -5.15 -1.00
C ALA A 50 2.00 -6.19 0.05
N GLY A 51 3.06 -5.91 0.80
CA GLY A 51 3.58 -6.79 1.84
C GLY A 51 3.02 -6.57 3.24
N ASN A 52 2.24 -5.52 3.47
CA ASN A 52 1.76 -5.12 4.79
C ASN A 52 0.47 -5.87 5.17
N PHE A 53 0.44 -6.49 6.34
CA PHE A 53 -0.67 -7.32 6.84
C PHE A 53 -2.01 -6.57 6.93
N ASN A 54 -1.98 -5.26 7.17
CA ASN A 54 -3.19 -4.43 7.23
C ASN A 54 -3.71 -4.00 5.85
N THR A 55 -3.01 -4.34 4.77
CA THR A 55 -3.41 -3.92 3.42
C THR A 55 -4.74 -4.58 3.03
N PRO A 56 -5.78 -3.78 2.69
CA PRO A 56 -7.07 -4.32 2.31
C PRO A 56 -6.98 -5.22 1.07
N LYS A 57 -7.82 -6.27 1.03
CA LYS A 57 -7.89 -7.20 -0.11
C LYS A 57 -8.14 -6.51 -1.45
N GLU A 58 -8.96 -5.45 -1.46
CA GLU A 58 -9.19 -4.65 -2.67
C GLU A 58 -7.92 -3.94 -3.17
N VAL A 59 -7.04 -3.51 -2.27
CA VAL A 59 -5.75 -2.91 -2.60
C VAL A 59 -4.81 -3.98 -3.14
N LEU A 60 -4.75 -5.16 -2.50
CA LEU A 60 -3.96 -6.30 -3.01
C LEU A 60 -4.42 -6.72 -4.42
N THR A 61 -5.73 -6.71 -4.67
CA THR A 61 -6.29 -7.01 -6.00
C THR A 61 -5.81 -6.02 -7.04
N LYS A 62 -5.80 -4.71 -6.73
CA LYS A 62 -5.26 -3.68 -7.63
C LYS A 62 -3.75 -3.86 -7.84
N LEU A 63 -2.99 -4.14 -6.79
CA LEU A 63 -1.53 -4.33 -6.86
C LEU A 63 -1.12 -5.62 -7.58
N SER A 64 -2.00 -6.63 -7.67
CA SER A 64 -1.75 -7.86 -8.44
C SER A 64 -1.69 -7.67 -9.96
N VAL A 65 -2.08 -6.49 -10.45
CA VAL A 65 -1.92 -6.07 -11.84
C VAL A 65 -0.99 -4.87 -11.98
N ASP A 66 -0.19 -4.57 -10.95
CA ASP A 66 0.78 -3.48 -10.99
C ASP A 66 1.76 -3.66 -12.17
N LYS A 67 2.21 -2.52 -12.70
CA LYS A 67 3.20 -2.48 -13.79
C LYS A 67 4.55 -3.01 -13.35
N ASP A 68 4.88 -2.88 -12.07
CA ASP A 68 6.11 -3.38 -11.50
C ASP A 68 5.96 -4.86 -11.10
N TRP A 69 6.88 -5.69 -11.60
CA TRP A 69 6.84 -7.14 -11.37
C TRP A 69 6.96 -7.51 -9.89
N TYR A 70 7.79 -6.79 -9.10
CA TYR A 70 7.97 -7.10 -7.69
C TYR A 70 6.72 -6.79 -6.89
N VAL A 71 6.06 -5.67 -7.18
CA VAL A 71 4.78 -5.28 -6.57
C VAL A 71 3.71 -6.33 -6.87
N LYS A 72 3.57 -6.71 -8.15
CA LYS A 72 2.65 -7.74 -8.61
C LYS A 72 2.86 -9.07 -7.89
N TRP A 73 4.09 -9.58 -7.92
CA TRP A 73 4.43 -10.85 -7.28
C TRP A 73 4.16 -10.82 -5.78
N ARG A 74 4.50 -9.71 -5.10
CA ARG A 74 4.28 -9.56 -3.67
C ARG A 74 2.80 -9.58 -3.31
N ALA A 75 1.97 -8.86 -4.07
CA ALA A 75 0.53 -8.82 -3.86
C ALA A 75 -0.13 -10.19 -4.07
N ILE A 76 0.22 -10.90 -5.15
CA ILE A 76 -0.28 -12.26 -5.42
C ILE A 76 0.11 -13.21 -4.28
N ARG A 77 1.39 -13.21 -3.89
CA ARG A 77 1.86 -14.05 -2.78
C ARG A 77 1.15 -13.75 -1.47
N HIS A 78 0.90 -12.48 -1.17
CA HIS A 78 0.15 -12.09 0.03
C HIS A 78 -1.24 -12.72 0.01
N MET A 79 -1.99 -12.52 -1.09
CA MET A 79 -3.34 -13.08 -1.23
C MET A 79 -3.35 -14.60 -1.12
N SER A 80 -2.36 -15.30 -1.69
CA SER A 80 -2.24 -16.76 -1.56
C SER A 80 -1.93 -17.22 -0.12
N GLY A 81 -1.27 -16.39 0.68
CA GLY A 81 -1.06 -16.65 2.10
C GLY A 81 -2.35 -16.58 2.92
N ASP A 82 -3.27 -15.69 2.55
CA ASP A 82 -4.59 -15.56 3.18
C ASP A 82 -5.55 -16.69 2.77
N LEU A 83 -5.39 -17.29 1.59
CA LEU A 83 -6.24 -18.41 1.13
C LEU A 83 -5.97 -19.73 1.88
N ASN A 84 -4.90 -19.80 2.66
CA ASN A 84 -4.48 -21.00 3.41
C ASN A 84 -4.72 -20.88 4.93
N LYS A 85 -5.55 -19.93 5.37
CA LYS A 85 -6.02 -19.77 6.75
C LYS A 85 -7.54 -19.85 6.80
#